data_AF-A0A3C1H502-F1
#
_entry.id   AF-A0A3C1H502-F1
#
_cell.length_a   1.000
_cell.length_b   1.000
_cell.length_c   1.000
_cell.angle_alpha   90.00
_cell.angle_beta   90.00
_cell.angle_gamma   90.00
#
_symmetry.space_group_name_H-M   'P 1'
#
loop_
_entity.id
_entity.type
_entity.pdbx_description
1 polymer ?
#
loop_
_entity_poly.entity_id
_entity_poly.type
_entity_poly.pdbx_seq_one_letter_code
_entity_poly.pdbx_strand_id
1 'polypeptide(L)'
;DADMRKPSQNNIFRLPNHTGLSAAIARMQSPDECIVKNVMENLDVMTSGHIPPNPSELLGSEQMAHLLDELSSKYSYIILDTPPVNVVSDAMELAMSVSGIIMVVRYGVTTD
;
A
#
# COMPACT_ATOMS: atom_id res chain seq x y z
N ASP A 1 0.14 -2.65 1.87
CA ASP A 1 -1.26 -2.29 2.09
C ASP A 1 -1.34 -0.77 2.07
N ALA A 2 -1.81 -0.21 0.95
CA ALA A 2 -1.96 1.23 0.77
C ALA A 2 -3.38 1.71 1.15
N ASP A 3 -4.26 0.84 1.65
CA ASP A 3 -5.45 1.26 2.38
C ASP A 3 -5.06 1.61 3.83
N MET A 4 -4.61 2.85 4.00
CA MET A 4 -4.29 3.39 5.32
C MET A 4 -5.53 3.90 6.08
N ARG A 5 -6.74 3.65 5.59
CA ARG A 5 -7.99 4.05 6.26
C ARG A 5 -8.64 2.87 6.97
N LYS A 6 -8.66 1.73 6.30
CA LYS A 6 -9.22 0.45 6.78
C LYS A 6 -8.33 -0.72 6.32
N PRO A 7 -7.07 -0.79 6.80
CA PRO A 7 -6.14 -1.82 6.38
C PRO A 7 -6.67 -3.21 6.69
N SER A 8 -6.41 -4.15 5.78
CA SER A 8 -6.96 -5.50 5.86
C SER A 8 -5.92 -6.59 5.63
N GLN A 9 -4.82 -6.29 4.94
CA GLN A 9 -3.81 -7.28 4.58
C GLN A 9 -3.14 -7.88 5.83
N ASN A 10 -2.92 -7.08 6.87
CA ASN A 10 -2.38 -7.58 8.14
C ASN A 10 -3.29 -8.64 8.78
N ASN A 11 -4.61 -8.50 8.68
CA ASN A 11 -5.56 -9.48 9.22
C ASN A 11 -5.62 -10.75 8.36
N ILE A 12 -5.60 -10.58 7.03
CA ILE A 12 -5.61 -11.68 6.06
C ILE A 12 -4.38 -12.59 6.27
N PHE A 13 -3.19 -11.98 6.37
CA PHE A 13 -1.93 -12.69 6.53
C PHE A 13 -1.54 -12.95 8.00
N ARG A 14 -2.36 -12.52 8.97
CA ARG A 14 -2.11 -12.65 10.43
C ARG A 14 -0.78 -12.04 10.88
N LEU A 15 -0.50 -10.84 10.42
CA LEU A 15 0.74 -10.10 10.66
C LEU A 15 0.55 -8.98 11.68
N PRO A 16 1.61 -8.60 12.41
CA PRO A 16 1.62 -7.37 13.18
C PRO A 16 1.47 -6.15 12.24
N ASN A 17 0.86 -5.07 12.73
CA ASN A 17 0.64 -3.83 11.98
C ASN A 17 1.22 -2.59 12.70
N HIS A 18 2.24 -2.79 13.54
CA HIS A 18 2.89 -1.71 14.28
C HIS A 18 3.83 -0.86 13.40
N THR A 19 4.36 -1.45 12.34
CA THR A 19 5.32 -0.89 11.40
C THR A 19 4.84 -1.29 10.01
N GLY A 20 5.12 -0.48 9.00
CA GLY A 20 4.57 -0.70 7.67
C GLY A 20 4.72 0.53 6.79
N LEU A 21 3.86 0.62 5.80
CA LEU A 21 3.94 1.61 4.72
C LEU A 21 3.99 3.05 5.24
N SER A 22 3.19 3.41 6.25
CA SER A 22 3.19 4.77 6.79
C SER A 22 4.54 5.17 7.41
N ALA A 23 5.18 4.26 8.15
CA ALA A 23 6.49 4.49 8.76
C ALA A 23 7.61 4.54 7.72
N ALA A 24 7.52 3.70 6.68
CA ALA A 24 8.48 3.67 5.57
C ALA A 24 8.45 4.97 4.76
N ILE A 25 7.25 5.45 4.36
CA ILE A 25 7.12 6.71 3.62
C ILE A 25 7.59 7.89 4.47
N ALA A 26 7.22 7.91 5.75
CA ALA A 26 7.66 8.95 6.69
C ALA A 26 9.15 8.87 7.06
N ARG A 27 9.89 7.87 6.54
CA ARG A 27 11.31 7.59 6.84
C ARG A 27 11.60 7.45 8.34
N MET A 28 10.60 7.03 9.12
CA MET A 28 10.77 6.71 10.54
C MET A 28 11.52 5.39 10.71
N GLN A 29 11.41 4.50 9.72
CA GLN A 29 12.05 3.20 9.66
C GLN A 29 12.47 2.89 8.22
N SER A 30 13.45 2.00 8.07
CA SER A 30 13.85 1.54 6.74
C SER A 30 12.76 0.67 6.10
N PRO A 31 12.67 0.61 4.76
CA PRO A 31 11.70 -0.25 4.09
C PRO A 31 11.85 -1.72 4.46
N ASP A 32 13.08 -2.20 4.61
CA ASP A 32 13.36 -3.60 4.96
C ASP A 32 12.87 -3.97 6.37
N GLU A 33 12.81 -3.02 7.32
CA GLU A 33 12.23 -3.21 8.66
C GLU A 33 10.69 -3.15 8.65
N CYS A 34 10.11 -2.56 7.62
CA CYS A 34 8.66 -2.42 7.45
C CYS A 34 8.04 -3.58 6.65
N ILE A 35 8.87 -4.45 6.06
CA ILE A 35 8.43 -5.59 5.26
C ILE A 35 8.51 -6.86 6.09
N VAL A 36 7.41 -7.59 6.16
CA VAL A 36 7.41 -8.97 6.64
C VAL A 36 7.74 -9.89 5.47
N LYS A 37 8.89 -10.55 5.55
CA LYS A 37 9.41 -11.41 4.47
C LYS A 37 8.88 -12.85 4.57
N ASN A 38 8.80 -13.52 3.42
CA ASN A 38 8.44 -14.93 3.28
C ASN A 38 7.10 -15.28 3.94
N VAL A 39 6.09 -14.43 3.79
CA VAL A 39 4.75 -14.75 4.31
C VAL A 39 4.13 -15.92 3.55
N MET A 40 4.51 -16.08 2.28
CA MET A 40 4.32 -17.26 1.44
C MET A 40 5.50 -17.36 0.48
N GLU A 41 5.60 -18.46 -0.28
CA GLU A 41 6.61 -18.61 -1.33
C GLU A 41 6.53 -17.43 -2.32
N ASN A 42 7.67 -16.73 -2.50
CA ASN A 42 7.81 -15.55 -3.36
C ASN A 42 6.89 -14.37 -2.99
N LEU A 43 6.41 -14.29 -1.75
CA LEU A 43 5.55 -13.21 -1.28
C LEU A 43 6.06 -12.61 0.03
N ASP A 44 6.25 -11.30 -0.02
CA ASP A 44 6.49 -10.44 1.13
C ASP A 44 5.31 -9.46 1.27
N VAL A 45 5.06 -9.00 2.50
CA VAL A 45 3.97 -8.05 2.78
C VAL A 45 4.49 -6.88 3.60
N MET A 46 4.31 -5.68 3.06
CA MET A 46 4.35 -4.44 3.84
C MET A 46 2.91 -4.09 4.24
N THR A 47 2.60 -4.18 5.53
CA THR A 47 1.29 -3.78 6.07
C THR A 47 1.15 -2.24 6.06
N SER A 48 0.00 -1.69 6.46
CA SER A 48 -0.18 -0.23 6.44
C SER A 48 0.69 0.48 7.46
N GLY A 49 0.98 -0.19 8.58
CA GLY A 49 1.49 0.44 9.80
C GLY A 49 0.38 1.24 10.51
N HIS A 50 0.82 2.15 11.38
CA HIS A 50 -0.07 3.08 12.07
C HIS A 50 -0.84 3.96 11.06
N ILE A 51 -2.12 4.17 11.31
CA ILE A 51 -2.98 5.00 10.47
C ILE A 51 -2.55 6.47 10.60
N PRO A 52 -2.06 7.12 9.53
CA PRO A 52 -1.68 8.52 9.56
C PRO A 52 -2.93 9.43 9.56
N PRO A 53 -2.81 10.68 10.03
CA PRO A 53 -3.93 11.64 9.99
C PRO A 53 -4.30 12.06 8.55
N ASN A 54 -3.35 11.97 7.61
CA ASN A 54 -3.47 12.44 6.22
C ASN A 54 -3.04 11.36 5.18
N PRO A 55 -3.80 10.26 5.01
CA PRO A 55 -3.44 9.16 4.11
C PRO A 55 -3.16 9.57 2.66
N SER A 56 -4.05 10.35 2.04
CA SER A 56 -3.95 10.69 0.61
C SER A 56 -2.67 11.49 0.31
N GLU A 57 -2.37 12.48 1.13
CA GLU A 57 -1.15 13.31 0.99
C GLU A 57 0.11 12.47 1.16
N LEU A 58 0.11 11.53 2.11
CA LEU A 58 1.25 10.65 2.33
C LEU A 58 1.47 9.72 1.13
N LEU A 59 0.40 9.17 0.56
CA LEU A 59 0.46 8.31 -0.63
C LEU A 59 0.86 9.07 -1.91
N GLY A 60 0.43 10.32 -2.06
CA GLY A 60 0.81 11.17 -3.20
C GLY A 60 2.16 11.86 -3.06
N SER A 61 2.91 11.59 -1.98
CA SER A 61 4.16 12.26 -1.68
C SER A 61 5.34 11.78 -2.57
N GLU A 62 6.35 12.64 -2.75
CA GLU A 62 7.61 12.23 -3.37
C GLU A 62 8.28 11.08 -2.60
N GLN A 63 8.10 11.01 -1.29
CA GLN A 63 8.65 9.93 -0.47
C GLN A 63 8.03 8.58 -0.82
N MET A 64 6.74 8.54 -1.16
CA MET A 64 6.10 7.32 -1.65
C MET A 64 6.67 6.91 -3.02
N ALA A 65 6.87 7.86 -3.93
CA ALA A 65 7.50 7.59 -5.22
C ALA A 65 8.93 7.04 -5.06
N HIS A 66 9.73 7.61 -4.17
CA HIS A 66 11.07 7.11 -3.84
C HIS A 66 11.05 5.71 -3.22
N LEU A 67 10.08 5.43 -2.35
CA LEU A 67 9.91 4.10 -1.77
C LEU A 67 9.61 3.06 -2.87
N LEU A 68 8.70 3.38 -3.79
CA LEU A 68 8.39 2.48 -4.91
C LEU A 68 9.58 2.26 -5.84
N ASP A 69 10.38 3.30 -6.10
CA ASP A 69 11.62 3.19 -6.90
C ASP A 69 12.63 2.26 -6.22
N GLU A 70 12.87 2.41 -4.91
CA GLU A 70 13.74 1.50 -4.14
C GLU A 70 13.24 0.06 -4.21
N LEU A 71 11.95 -0.16 -3.97
CA LEU A 71 11.34 -1.50 -3.97
C LEU A 71 11.34 -2.13 -5.37
N SER A 72 11.27 -1.32 -6.44
CA SER A 72 11.29 -1.83 -7.82
C SER A 72 12.60 -2.55 -8.17
N SER A 73 13.71 -2.20 -7.50
CA SER A 73 14.99 -2.88 -7.67
C SER A 73 15.03 -4.25 -6.96
N LYS A 74 14.12 -4.48 -6.00
CA LYS A 74 14.08 -5.67 -5.13
C LYS A 74 12.99 -6.66 -5.53
N TYR A 75 11.89 -6.19 -6.13
CA TYR A 75 10.72 -6.99 -6.46
C TYR A 75 10.38 -6.91 -7.94
N SER A 76 10.07 -8.06 -8.56
CA SER A 76 9.60 -8.10 -9.95
C SER A 76 8.18 -7.53 -10.11
N TYR A 77 7.36 -7.63 -9.07
CA TYR A 77 6.00 -7.08 -9.03
C TYR A 77 5.72 -6.46 -7.67
N ILE A 78 5.07 -5.30 -7.69
CA ILE A 78 4.59 -4.59 -6.50
C ILE A 78 3.09 -4.39 -6.67
N ILE A 79 2.30 -4.90 -5.74
CA ILE A 79 0.84 -4.73 -5.74
C ILE A 79 0.45 -3.81 -4.59
N LEU A 80 -0.27 -2.74 -4.91
CA LEU A 80 -0.79 -1.78 -3.95
C LEU A 80 -2.29 -1.99 -3.80
N ASP A 81 -2.71 -2.45 -2.62
CA ASP A 81 -4.12 -2.50 -2.24
C ASP A 81 -4.56 -1.10 -1.80
N THR A 82 -5.66 -0.58 -2.33
CA THR A 82 -6.13 0.79 -2.10
C THR A 82 -7.59 0.81 -1.70
N PRO A 83 -8.08 1.84 -0.98
CA PRO A 83 -9.50 1.98 -0.69
C PRO A 83 -10.35 2.09 -1.99
N PRO A 84 -11.67 1.87 -1.92
CA PRO A 84 -12.56 2.04 -3.07
C PRO A 84 -12.47 3.46 -3.66
N VAL A 85 -12.25 3.54 -4.98
CA VAL A 85 -12.01 4.81 -5.71
C VAL A 85 -13.17 5.80 -5.66
N ASN A 86 -14.40 5.32 -5.44
CA ASN A 86 -15.60 6.18 -5.34
C ASN A 86 -15.74 6.87 -3.98
N VAL A 87 -14.96 6.47 -2.98
CA VAL A 87 -15.08 7.01 -1.60
C VAL A 87 -13.98 8.03 -1.32
N VAL A 88 -12.76 7.82 -1.85
CA VAL A 88 -11.58 8.66 -1.59
C VAL A 88 -10.65 8.70 -2.79
N SER A 89 -9.81 9.74 -2.88
CA SER A 89 -8.86 9.95 -3.97
C SER A 89 -7.55 9.16 -3.83
N ASP A 90 -7.36 8.37 -2.77
CA ASP A 90 -6.10 7.69 -2.44
C ASP A 90 -5.50 6.87 -3.62
N ALA A 91 -6.34 6.16 -4.38
CA ALA A 91 -5.91 5.43 -5.57
C ALA A 91 -5.46 6.35 -6.72
N MET A 92 -6.02 7.55 -6.82
CA MET A 92 -5.63 8.55 -7.83
C MET A 92 -4.29 9.19 -7.49
N GLU A 93 -4.00 9.41 -6.20
CA GLU A 93 -2.69 9.92 -5.76
C GLU A 93 -1.55 8.98 -6.17
N LEU A 94 -1.80 7.66 -6.12
CA LEU A 94 -0.83 6.64 -6.54
C LEU A 94 -0.76 6.46 -8.07
N ALA A 95 -1.77 6.92 -8.82
CA ALA A 95 -1.89 6.66 -10.26
C ALA A 95 -0.67 7.15 -11.06
N MET A 96 -0.01 8.21 -10.59
CA MET A 96 1.18 8.79 -11.21
C MET A 96 2.46 7.99 -10.94
N SER A 97 2.46 7.11 -9.94
CA SER A 97 3.64 6.34 -9.50
C SER A 97 3.54 4.85 -9.80
N VAL A 98 2.45 4.40 -10.43
CA VAL A 98 2.23 2.99 -10.79
C VAL A 98 2.22 2.79 -12.30
N SER A 99 2.61 1.60 -12.75
CA SER A 99 2.60 1.25 -14.18
C SER A 99 1.20 0.97 -14.74
N GLY A 100 0.22 0.73 -13.87
CA GLY A 100 -1.14 0.43 -14.27
C GLY A 100 -2.07 0.25 -13.07
N ILE A 101 -3.37 0.28 -13.34
CA ILE A 101 -4.43 0.16 -12.33
C ILE A 101 -5.34 -0.99 -12.72
N ILE A 102 -5.67 -1.85 -11.75
CA ILE A 102 -6.68 -2.90 -11.89
C ILE A 102 -7.91 -2.47 -11.10
N MET A 103 -9.02 -2.24 -11.79
CA MET A 103 -10.29 -1.91 -11.15
C MET A 103 -11.11 -3.18 -10.91
N VAL A 104 -11.47 -3.43 -9.65
CA VAL A 104 -12.30 -4.57 -9.26
C VAL A 104 -13.75 -4.11 -9.11
N VAL A 105 -14.66 -4.73 -9.86
CA VAL A 105 -16.11 -4.46 -9.82
C VAL A 105 -16.88 -5.64 -9.28
N ARG A 106 -17.91 -5.39 -8.47
CA ARG A 106 -18.76 -6.45 -7.92
C ARG A 106 -20.00 -6.62 -8.80
N TYR A 107 -20.08 -7.77 -9.47
CA TYR A 107 -21.22 -8.11 -10.33
C TYR A 107 -22.56 -7.99 -9.58
N GLY A 108 -23.52 -7.29 -10.20
CA GLY A 108 -24.87 -7.09 -9.66
C GLY A 108 -24.97 -6.12 -8.48
N VAL A 109 -23.88 -5.45 -8.09
CA VAL A 109 -23.86 -4.48 -6.97
C VAL A 109 -23.29 -3.14 -7.41
N THR A 110 -22.16 -3.14 -8.11
CA THR A 110 -21.53 -1.92 -8.63
C THR A 110 -22.31 -1.43 -9.85
N THR A 111 -22.72 -0.17 -9.84
CA THR A 111 -23.31 0.53 -10.98
C THR A 111 -22.38 1.63 -11.47
N ASP A 112 -22.61 2.08 -12.70
CA ASP A 112 -21.97 3.25 -13.31
C ASP A 112 -22.32 4.55 -12.57
#